data_AF-A0A5A5R656-F1
#
_entry.id   AF-A0A5A5R656-F1
#
_cell.length_a   1.000
_cell.length_b   1.000
_cell.length_c   1.000
_cell.angle_alpha   90.00
_cell.angle_beta   90.00
_cell.angle_gamma   90.00
#
_symmetry.space_group_name_H-M   'P 1'
#
loop_
_entity.id
_entity.type
_entity.pdbx_description
1 polymer ?
#
loop_
_entity_poly.entity_id
_entity_poly.type
_entity_poly.pdbx_seq_one_letter_code
_entity_poly.pdbx_strand_id
1 'polypeptide(L)'
;MLERVTLNVTLQSHRSPTFMDCIINRRARFSASHRYYLPEWDEAENQRLFGLGSRFPGHGHNYELYVSLYKELNLYGMVENLSTVKQVIKREITSQLDYSYLNQVWPEFQQTLPTTENIARVIWQRLAPYLPLVKIQLFEHPELWAEYQGKDMEATLTVKTHFSAAHRLALPQLTLEQNSEIYGKCARVNGHGHNYHLEVSVAGEIDPRTGMIVDLGDLQKAIDELVVEPFDHAFLNKDIPYFAEVVPTAENIALYIAQLLEERIRQLGAQLDKVKLIESPNNSAEIHCRGSVQTPRQLLEKTLTAV
;
A
#
# COMPACT_ATOMS: atom_id res chain seq x y z
N MET A 1 28.06 -14.74 60.55
CA MET A 1 27.31 -15.93 60.13
C MET A 1 25.95 -15.45 59.63
N LEU A 2 25.85 -15.09 58.35
CA LEU A 2 24.59 -14.73 57.69
C LEU A 2 24.72 -15.24 56.26
N GLU A 3 23.99 -16.31 55.99
CA GLU A 3 24.03 -17.12 54.78
C GLU A 3 23.37 -16.41 53.60
N ARG A 4 23.97 -16.64 52.42
CA ARG A 4 23.48 -16.24 51.11
C ARG A 4 22.22 -17.03 50.77
N VAL A 5 21.09 -16.35 50.58
CA VAL A 5 19.94 -16.94 49.90
C VAL A 5 20.12 -16.69 48.40
N THR A 6 20.59 -17.73 47.70
CA THR A 6 20.68 -17.77 46.24
C THR A 6 19.32 -18.26 45.73
N LEU A 7 18.51 -17.38 45.15
CA LEU A 7 17.28 -17.77 44.45
C LEU A 7 17.66 -18.36 43.09
N ASN A 8 17.83 -19.68 43.04
CA ASN A 8 17.87 -20.44 41.79
C ASN A 8 16.45 -20.53 41.22
N VAL A 9 16.11 -19.62 40.32
CA VAL A 9 14.95 -19.79 39.44
C VAL A 9 15.41 -20.64 38.26
N THR A 10 15.20 -21.95 38.38
CA THR A 10 15.34 -22.90 37.28
C THR A 10 14.19 -22.65 36.31
N LEU A 11 14.41 -21.85 35.26
CA LEU A 11 13.48 -21.76 34.14
C LEU A 11 13.54 -23.09 33.37
N GLN A 12 12.50 -23.90 33.54
CA GLN A 12 12.25 -25.07 32.72
C GLN A 12 12.19 -24.66 31.25
N SER A 13 13.19 -25.09 30.49
CA SER A 13 13.07 -25.26 29.05
C SER A 13 11.95 -26.28 28.79
N HIS A 14 10.90 -25.89 28.05
CA HIS A 14 10.14 -26.72 27.10
C HIS A 14 8.86 -25.99 26.65
N ARG A 15 9.04 -24.91 25.88
CA ARG A 15 8.17 -24.50 24.76
C ARG A 15 9.07 -23.78 23.78
N SER A 16 9.05 -24.15 22.50
CA SER A 16 9.57 -23.25 21.45
C SER A 16 8.86 -21.92 21.64
N PRO A 17 9.57 -20.80 21.90
CA PRO A 17 8.88 -19.53 22.03
C PRO A 17 8.24 -19.27 20.67
N THR A 18 6.92 -19.18 20.64
CA THR A 18 6.24 -18.49 19.55
C THR A 18 6.68 -17.04 19.65
N PHE A 19 7.76 -16.67 18.97
CA PHE A 19 8.27 -15.32 18.92
C PHE A 19 7.22 -14.47 18.20
N MET A 20 6.54 -13.61 18.96
CA MET A 20 5.55 -12.68 18.43
C MET A 20 6.28 -11.41 18.04
N ASP A 21 6.17 -11.03 16.76
CA ASP A 21 6.82 -9.81 16.28
C ASP A 21 6.03 -8.57 16.71
N CYS A 22 6.68 -7.62 17.40
CA CYS A 22 6.08 -6.34 17.77
C CYS A 22 6.55 -5.24 16.81
N ILE A 23 5.63 -4.74 15.97
CA ILE A 23 5.88 -3.59 15.10
C ILE A 23 5.24 -2.35 15.70
N ILE A 24 6.01 -1.28 15.85
CA ILE A 24 5.47 0.05 16.19
C ILE A 24 5.40 0.93 14.93
N ASN A 25 4.40 1.80 14.87
CA ASN A 25 4.19 2.71 13.75
C ASN A 25 4.23 4.15 14.23
N ARG A 26 5.06 4.98 13.59
CA ARG A 26 5.13 6.41 13.87
C ARG A 26 4.68 7.22 12.67
N ARG A 27 3.68 8.06 12.89
CA ARG A 27 3.15 8.99 11.89
C ARG A 27 3.88 10.35 11.95
N ALA A 28 4.15 10.92 10.78
CA ALA A 28 4.64 12.27 10.56
C ALA A 28 3.97 12.89 9.32
N ARG A 29 4.09 14.20 9.14
CA ARG A 29 3.53 14.94 7.99
C ARG A 29 4.51 16.01 7.56
N PHE A 30 4.51 16.33 6.28
CA PHE A 30 5.21 17.47 5.69
C PHE A 30 4.48 17.89 4.41
N SER A 31 4.59 19.16 4.05
CA SER A 31 4.02 19.69 2.81
C SER A 31 5.15 20.11 1.89
N ALA A 32 5.16 19.66 0.64
CA ALA A 32 6.24 19.99 -0.30
C ALA A 32 5.73 20.06 -1.73
N SER A 33 6.45 20.80 -2.57
CA SER A 33 6.20 20.84 -4.01
C SER A 33 7.26 20.08 -4.79
N HIS A 34 6.90 19.65 -5.99
CA HIS A 34 7.79 18.99 -6.93
C HIS A 34 7.30 19.17 -8.38
N ARG A 35 8.18 18.83 -9.32
CA ARG A 35 7.90 18.81 -10.75
C ARG A 35 8.50 17.55 -11.36
N TYR A 36 7.72 16.87 -12.19
CA TYR A 36 8.22 15.74 -12.97
C TYR A 36 8.76 16.26 -14.29
N TYR A 37 10.07 16.49 -14.33
CA TYR A 37 10.72 17.06 -15.51
C TYR A 37 12.15 16.56 -15.65
N LEU A 38 12.42 15.90 -16.77
CA LEU A 38 13.75 15.43 -17.14
C LEU A 38 14.36 16.44 -18.14
N PRO A 39 15.44 17.17 -17.75
CA PRO A 39 16.03 18.23 -18.58
C PRO A 39 16.70 17.72 -19.86
N GLU A 40 17.02 16.42 -19.93
CA GLU A 40 17.54 15.78 -21.13
C GLU A 40 16.46 15.45 -22.18
N TRP A 41 15.18 15.57 -21.83
CA TRP A 41 14.05 15.35 -22.73
C TRP A 41 13.47 16.68 -23.20
N ASP A 42 12.82 16.67 -24.36
CA ASP A 42 12.07 17.84 -24.82
C ASP A 42 10.76 18.02 -24.05
N GLU A 43 10.10 19.16 -24.26
CA GLU A 43 8.84 19.49 -23.58
C GLU A 43 7.72 18.52 -23.96
N ALA A 44 7.69 18.05 -25.22
CA ALA A 44 6.64 17.15 -25.69
C ALA A 44 6.74 15.77 -25.04
N GLU A 45 7.97 15.26 -24.87
CA GLU A 45 8.25 14.00 -24.22
C GLU A 45 7.95 14.04 -22.71
N ASN A 46 8.35 15.12 -22.03
CA ASN A 46 7.95 15.36 -20.63
C ASN A 46 6.43 15.49 -20.47
N GLN A 47 5.76 16.22 -21.36
CA GLN A 47 4.30 16.40 -21.34
C GLN A 47 3.55 15.10 -21.64
N ARG A 48 4.10 14.24 -22.50
CA ARG A 48 3.55 12.92 -22.82
C ARG A 48 3.58 11.99 -21.61
N LEU A 49 4.71 11.90 -20.91
CA LEU A 49 4.87 10.95 -19.80
C LEU A 49 4.31 11.49 -18.48
N PHE A 50 4.56 12.75 -18.15
CA PHE A 50 4.24 13.28 -16.82
C PHE A 50 2.99 14.17 -16.79
N GLY A 51 2.34 14.39 -17.94
CA GLY A 51 1.09 15.12 -18.01
C GLY A 51 1.17 16.51 -17.38
N LEU A 52 0.21 16.85 -16.51
CA LEU A 52 0.20 18.14 -15.82
C LEU A 52 1.37 18.31 -14.83
N GLY A 53 1.94 17.20 -14.34
CA GLY A 53 3.05 17.19 -13.39
C GLY A 53 4.37 17.74 -13.93
N SER A 54 4.53 17.80 -15.26
CA SER A 54 5.69 18.42 -15.91
C SER A 54 5.59 19.92 -16.11
N ARG A 55 4.43 20.54 -15.88
CA ARG A 55 4.27 21.99 -16.08
C ARG A 55 5.03 22.78 -15.02
N PHE A 56 5.72 23.84 -15.42
CA PHE A 56 6.30 24.80 -14.47
C PHE A 56 5.17 25.61 -13.77
N PRO A 57 5.27 25.91 -12.47
CA PRO A 57 6.38 25.67 -11.54
C PRO A 57 6.36 24.29 -10.83
N GLY A 58 5.51 23.37 -11.25
CA GLY A 58 5.23 22.11 -10.58
C GLY A 58 3.93 22.17 -9.79
N HIS A 59 3.74 21.22 -8.89
CA HIS A 59 2.59 21.10 -8.00
C HIS A 59 3.06 20.66 -6.60
N GLY A 60 2.17 20.56 -5.62
CA GLY A 60 2.57 20.16 -4.28
C GLY A 60 1.47 19.46 -3.51
N HIS A 61 1.90 18.76 -2.47
CA HIS A 61 1.10 17.80 -1.71
C HIS A 61 1.31 17.94 -0.21
N ASN A 62 0.35 17.40 0.53
CA ASN A 62 0.41 17.29 2.00
C ASN A 62 0.67 15.83 2.35
N TYR A 63 1.95 15.45 2.39
CA TYR A 63 2.36 14.08 2.58
C TYR A 63 2.08 13.59 4.00
N GLU A 64 1.61 12.35 4.10
CA GLU A 64 1.47 11.62 5.36
C GLU A 64 2.40 10.40 5.37
N LEU A 65 3.38 10.43 6.28
CA LEU A 65 4.42 9.42 6.40
C LEU A 65 4.15 8.51 7.60
N TYR A 66 4.12 7.21 7.37
CA TYR A 66 4.11 6.16 8.38
C TYR A 66 5.44 5.40 8.34
N VAL A 67 6.14 5.38 9.48
CA VAL A 67 7.39 4.66 9.68
C VAL A 67 7.13 3.47 10.59
N SER A 68 7.22 2.27 10.04
CA SER A 68 7.09 1.01 10.77
C SER A 68 8.46 0.52 11.22
N LEU A 69 8.58 0.15 12.50
CA LEU A 69 9.84 -0.27 13.14
C LEU A 69 9.65 -1.61 13.83
N TYR A 70 10.68 -2.45 13.80
CA TYR A 70 10.72 -3.71 14.53
C TYR A 70 12.07 -3.94 15.19
N LYS A 71 12.00 -4.44 16.42
CA LYS A 71 13.12 -4.91 17.23
C LYS A 71 12.52 -5.78 18.33
N GLU A 72 13.30 -6.71 18.86
CA GLU A 72 12.92 -7.40 20.09
C GLU A 72 12.66 -6.37 21.20
N LEU A 73 11.64 -6.64 22.02
CA LEU A 73 11.32 -5.78 23.14
C LEU A 73 12.50 -5.74 24.11
N ASN A 74 12.97 -4.53 24.41
CA ASN A 74 14.00 -4.36 25.43
C ASN A 74 13.44 -4.62 26.84
N LEU A 75 14.29 -4.54 27.87
CA LEU A 75 13.90 -4.79 29.27
C LEU A 75 12.81 -3.83 29.80
N TYR A 76 12.55 -2.73 29.11
CA TYR A 76 11.48 -1.77 29.42
C TYR A 76 10.19 -2.03 28.62
N GLY A 77 10.14 -3.11 27.82
CA GLY A 77 8.99 -3.45 26.98
C GLY A 77 8.83 -2.57 25.75
N MET A 78 9.91 -1.94 25.27
CA MET A 78 9.87 -1.06 24.09
C MET A 78 10.58 -1.70 22.90
N VAL A 79 10.00 -1.56 21.70
CA VAL A 79 10.70 -1.77 20.43
C VAL A 79 11.76 -0.69 20.25
N GLU A 80 11.34 0.58 20.29
CA GLU A 80 12.22 1.75 20.28
C GLU A 80 11.57 2.91 21.06
N ASN A 81 12.40 3.84 21.54
CA ASN A 81 11.89 5.02 22.24
C ASN A 81 11.24 5.99 21.24
N LEU A 82 9.92 6.16 21.31
CA LEU A 82 9.15 7.01 20.39
C LEU A 82 9.58 8.49 20.38
N SER A 83 10.16 8.99 21.47
CA SER A 83 10.76 10.33 21.50
C SER A 83 12.00 10.39 20.62
N THR A 84 12.88 9.38 20.69
CA THR A 84 14.03 9.25 19.79
C THR A 84 13.59 9.15 18.34
N VAL A 85 12.64 8.26 18.04
CA VAL A 85 12.09 8.07 16.70
C VAL A 85 11.55 9.38 16.13
N LYS A 86 10.77 10.13 16.92
CA LYS A 86 10.24 11.45 16.53
C LYS A 86 11.35 12.44 16.19
N GLN A 87 12.42 12.51 17.00
CA GLN A 87 13.52 13.44 16.74
C GLN A 87 14.32 13.07 15.50
N VAL A 88 14.58 11.78 15.28
CA VAL A 88 15.26 11.30 14.07
C VAL A 88 14.43 11.62 12.83
N ILE A 89 13.13 11.26 12.80
CA ILE A 89 12.24 11.59 11.66
C ILE A 89 12.19 13.10 11.43
N LYS A 90 12.13 13.90 12.50
CA LYS A 90 12.12 15.35 12.37
C LYS A 90 13.41 15.87 11.74
N ARG A 91 14.57 15.45 12.26
CA ARG A 91 15.90 15.91 11.82
C ARG A 91 16.22 15.47 10.39
N GLU A 92 16.00 14.20 10.09
CA GLU A 92 16.40 13.60 8.81
C GLU A 92 15.40 13.87 7.69
N ILE A 93 14.11 14.03 8.01
CA ILE A 93 13.04 14.07 7.01
C ILE A 93 12.27 15.38 7.08
N THR A 94 11.40 15.56 8.09
CA THR A 94 10.38 16.63 8.00
C THR A 94 10.99 18.03 8.06
N SER A 95 12.03 18.27 8.87
CA SER A 95 12.68 19.60 8.91
C SER A 95 13.38 19.98 7.59
N GLN A 96 13.68 19.00 6.73
CA GLN A 96 14.33 19.24 5.43
C GLN A 96 13.29 19.35 4.32
N LEU A 97 12.23 18.53 4.36
CA LEU A 97 11.21 18.45 3.31
C LEU A 97 10.05 19.44 3.48
N ASP A 98 9.69 19.82 4.71
CA ASP A 98 8.51 20.66 4.95
C ASP A 98 8.70 22.07 4.37
N TYR A 99 7.69 22.54 3.62
CA TYR A 99 7.67 23.77 2.81
C TYR A 99 8.77 23.89 1.76
N SER A 100 9.29 22.77 1.26
CA SER A 100 10.40 22.74 0.30
C SER A 100 9.96 22.40 -1.13
N TYR A 101 10.87 22.64 -2.09
CA TYR A 101 10.76 22.14 -3.46
C TYR A 101 11.65 20.91 -3.63
N LEU A 102 11.05 19.71 -3.61
CA LEU A 102 11.73 18.42 -3.45
C LEU A 102 12.86 18.21 -4.46
N ASN A 103 12.66 18.61 -5.72
CA ASN A 103 13.66 18.44 -6.78
C ASN A 103 15.05 19.03 -6.46
N GLN A 104 15.16 19.94 -5.49
CA GLN A 104 16.41 20.61 -5.10
C GLN A 104 16.88 20.28 -3.68
N VAL A 105 16.07 19.60 -2.88
CA VAL A 105 16.33 19.44 -1.44
C VAL A 105 17.36 18.36 -1.17
N TRP A 106 17.26 17.24 -1.89
CA TRP A 106 18.15 16.09 -1.75
C TRP A 106 18.84 15.78 -3.09
N PRO A 107 20.16 15.46 -3.11
CA PRO A 107 20.87 15.09 -4.32
C PRO A 107 20.23 13.91 -5.08
N GLU A 108 19.64 12.97 -4.35
CA GLU A 108 18.92 11.81 -4.88
C GLU A 108 17.80 12.23 -5.85
N PHE A 109 17.13 13.37 -5.56
CA PHE A 109 16.03 13.88 -6.38
C PHE A 109 16.46 14.60 -7.66
N GLN A 110 17.77 14.86 -7.81
CA GLN A 110 18.34 15.34 -9.07
C GLN A 110 18.62 14.16 -10.02
N GLN A 111 18.92 12.98 -9.46
CA GLN A 111 19.21 11.76 -10.20
C GLN A 111 17.94 10.99 -10.57
N THR A 112 17.00 10.87 -9.63
CA THR A 112 15.71 10.20 -9.82
C THR A 112 14.60 11.15 -9.39
N LEU A 113 13.56 11.36 -10.21
CA LEU A 113 12.50 12.32 -9.86
C LEU A 113 11.83 11.98 -8.52
N PRO A 114 11.35 13.00 -7.76
CA PRO A 114 10.70 12.81 -6.46
C PRO A 114 9.24 12.33 -6.64
N THR A 115 9.03 11.17 -7.25
CA THR A 115 7.75 10.46 -7.26
C THR A 115 7.43 9.90 -5.88
N THR A 116 6.17 9.56 -5.59
CA THR A 116 5.79 9.01 -4.27
C THR A 116 6.64 7.78 -3.90
N GLU A 117 6.87 6.88 -4.87
CA GLU A 117 7.65 5.66 -4.72
C GLU A 117 9.12 5.95 -4.43
N ASN A 118 9.73 6.84 -5.20
CA ASN A 118 11.12 7.22 -5.00
C ASN A 118 11.32 7.99 -3.69
N ILE A 119 10.39 8.87 -3.31
CA ILE A 119 10.45 9.56 -2.01
C ILE A 119 10.40 8.52 -0.88
N ALA A 120 9.52 7.52 -0.94
CA ALA A 120 9.46 6.46 0.07
C ALA A 120 10.79 5.69 0.18
N ARG A 121 11.43 5.37 -0.96
CA ARG A 121 12.76 4.73 -1.01
C ARG A 121 13.84 5.60 -0.39
N VAL A 122 13.93 6.88 -0.75
CA VAL A 122 14.97 7.78 -0.23
C VAL A 122 14.76 8.07 1.26
N ILE A 123 13.52 8.19 1.73
CA ILE A 123 13.20 8.29 3.17
C ILE A 123 13.73 7.05 3.91
N TRP A 124 13.52 5.84 3.37
CA TRP A 124 14.09 4.63 3.96
C TRP A 124 15.61 4.71 4.06
N GLN A 125 16.29 5.05 2.97
CA GLN A 125 17.76 5.14 2.93
C GLN A 125 18.31 6.12 3.97
N ARG A 126 17.62 7.25 4.19
CA ARG A 126 18.02 8.27 5.17
C ARG A 126 17.71 7.88 6.61
N LEU A 127 16.70 7.05 6.85
CA LEU A 127 16.32 6.61 8.19
C LEU A 127 16.99 5.30 8.63
N ALA A 128 17.32 4.40 7.70
CA ALA A 128 17.89 3.08 7.97
C ALA A 128 19.17 3.10 8.83
N PRO A 129 20.09 4.08 8.70
CA PRO A 129 21.26 4.17 9.58
C PRO A 129 20.92 4.45 11.05
N TYR A 130 19.71 4.93 11.34
CA TYR A 130 19.31 5.39 12.68
C TYR A 130 18.21 4.56 13.32
N LEU A 131 17.41 3.84 12.52
CA LEU A 131 16.17 3.20 12.97
C LEU A 131 16.03 1.79 12.37
N PRO A 132 15.51 0.81 13.12
CA PRO A 132 15.30 -0.55 12.62
C PRO A 132 13.99 -0.62 11.82
N LEU A 133 14.04 -0.15 10.58
CA LEU A 133 12.90 -0.03 9.68
C LEU A 133 12.34 -1.40 9.23
N VAL A 134 11.02 -1.47 9.08
CA VAL A 134 10.30 -2.58 8.42
C VAL A 134 9.57 -2.10 7.18
N LYS A 135 8.95 -0.93 7.26
CA LYS A 135 8.18 -0.35 6.16
C LYS A 135 8.15 1.17 6.26
N ILE A 136 8.33 1.82 5.11
CA ILE A 136 7.92 3.20 4.89
C ILE A 136 6.63 3.14 4.09
N GLN A 137 5.58 3.81 4.57
CA GLN A 137 4.37 4.06 3.81
C GLN A 137 4.18 5.58 3.70
N LEU A 138 4.12 6.08 2.47
CA LEU A 138 4.04 7.50 2.18
C LEU A 138 2.80 7.78 1.34
N PHE A 139 1.84 8.48 1.93
CA PHE A 139 0.69 9.01 1.21
C PHE A 139 1.08 10.35 0.59
N GLU A 140 0.89 10.46 -0.72
CA GLU A 140 0.93 11.74 -1.43
C GLU A 140 -0.40 12.48 -1.21
N HIS A 141 -1.50 11.75 -1.31
CA HIS A 141 -2.85 12.17 -0.91
C HIS A 141 -3.65 10.95 -0.45
N PRO A 142 -4.88 11.12 0.09
CA PRO A 142 -5.66 10.01 0.66
C PRO A 142 -6.01 8.85 -0.29
N GLU A 143 -5.76 9.02 -1.59
CA GLU A 143 -6.09 8.04 -2.64
C GLU A 143 -4.84 7.53 -3.38
N LEU A 144 -3.63 7.97 -3.01
CA LEU A 144 -2.39 7.55 -3.63
C LEU A 144 -1.27 7.45 -2.58
N TRP A 145 -0.68 6.27 -2.46
CA TRP A 145 0.46 6.07 -1.57
C TRP A 145 1.42 5.01 -2.08
N ALA A 146 2.68 5.13 -1.67
CA ALA A 146 3.69 4.12 -1.89
C ALA A 146 4.09 3.42 -0.59
N GLU A 147 4.47 2.15 -0.69
CA GLU A 147 5.09 1.37 0.37
C GLU A 147 6.47 0.88 -0.07
N TYR A 148 7.46 0.97 0.81
CA TYR A 148 8.81 0.48 0.58
C TYR A 148 9.34 -0.27 1.80
N GLN A 149 9.91 -1.45 1.57
CA GLN A 149 10.33 -2.41 2.61
C GLN A 149 11.84 -2.74 2.53
N GLY A 150 12.65 -1.88 1.92
CA GLY A 150 14.11 -2.03 1.90
C GLY A 150 14.66 -3.03 0.89
N LYS A 151 13.90 -3.39 -0.15
CA LYS A 151 14.32 -4.34 -1.19
C LYS A 151 14.76 -3.61 -2.46
N ASP A 152 16.00 -3.15 -2.50
CA ASP A 152 16.63 -2.52 -3.68
C ASP A 152 15.73 -1.45 -4.35
N MET A 153 15.25 -1.72 -5.57
CA MET A 153 14.36 -0.82 -6.32
C MET A 153 12.89 -1.26 -6.24
N GLU A 154 12.57 -2.37 -5.58
CA GLU A 154 11.21 -2.89 -5.50
C GLU A 154 10.36 -2.09 -4.49
N ALA A 155 9.24 -1.55 -4.96
CA ALA A 155 8.25 -0.86 -4.14
C ALA A 155 6.83 -1.29 -4.53
N THR A 156 5.84 -0.83 -3.75
CA THR A 156 4.41 -0.97 -4.06
C THR A 156 3.79 0.41 -4.16
N LEU A 157 3.04 0.69 -5.24
CA LEU A 157 2.18 1.87 -5.38
C LEU A 157 0.73 1.43 -5.25
N THR A 158 -0.07 2.16 -4.48
CA THR A 158 -1.51 1.91 -4.35
C THR A 158 -2.32 3.12 -4.75
N VAL A 159 -3.31 2.87 -5.60
CA VAL A 159 -4.32 3.85 -6.02
C VAL A 159 -5.66 3.44 -5.42
N LYS A 160 -6.42 4.41 -4.94
CA LYS A 160 -7.78 4.21 -4.43
C LYS A 160 -8.79 4.93 -5.30
N THR A 161 -9.89 4.24 -5.60
CA THR A 161 -11.05 4.78 -6.29
C THR A 161 -12.34 4.27 -5.65
N HIS A 162 -13.48 4.55 -6.26
CA HIS A 162 -14.79 4.05 -5.83
C HIS A 162 -15.72 3.83 -7.02
N PHE A 163 -16.76 3.02 -6.79
CA PHE A 163 -17.91 2.89 -7.68
C PHE A 163 -19.14 2.54 -6.85
N SER A 164 -20.32 2.95 -7.31
CA SER A 164 -21.60 2.66 -6.66
C SER A 164 -22.33 1.56 -7.43
N ALA A 165 -22.61 0.43 -6.79
CA ALA A 165 -23.30 -0.67 -7.46
C ALA A 165 -24.36 -1.33 -6.57
N ALA A 166 -25.37 -1.89 -7.20
CA ALA A 166 -26.39 -2.70 -6.56
C ALA A 166 -26.20 -4.18 -6.89
N HIS A 167 -26.61 -5.05 -5.96
CA HIS A 167 -26.49 -6.50 -6.11
C HIS A 167 -27.46 -7.27 -5.20
N ARG A 168 -27.53 -8.57 -5.43
CA ARG A 168 -28.26 -9.54 -4.64
C ARG A 168 -27.40 -10.77 -4.43
N LEU A 169 -27.33 -11.23 -3.18
CA LEU A 169 -26.67 -12.49 -2.84
C LEU A 169 -27.72 -13.61 -2.84
N ALA A 170 -27.74 -14.43 -3.89
CA ALA A 170 -28.63 -15.57 -3.98
C ALA A 170 -28.10 -16.61 -4.95
N LEU A 171 -28.24 -17.88 -4.60
CA LEU A 171 -28.04 -19.01 -5.50
C LEU A 171 -29.35 -19.30 -6.27
N PRO A 172 -29.33 -19.33 -7.62
CA PRO A 172 -30.54 -19.51 -8.43
C PRO A 172 -31.31 -20.81 -8.15
N GLN A 173 -30.60 -21.86 -7.73
CA GLN A 173 -31.16 -23.18 -7.44
C GLN A 173 -31.84 -23.29 -6.07
N LEU A 174 -31.76 -22.26 -5.22
CA LEU A 174 -32.31 -22.28 -3.86
C LEU A 174 -33.56 -21.41 -3.76
N THR A 175 -34.48 -21.75 -2.86
CA THR A 175 -35.67 -20.93 -2.58
C THR A 175 -35.27 -19.60 -1.91
N LEU A 176 -36.22 -18.67 -1.79
CA LEU A 176 -35.99 -17.42 -1.08
C LEU A 176 -35.69 -17.66 0.40
N GLU A 177 -36.37 -18.61 1.04
CA GLU A 177 -36.18 -18.98 2.44
C GLU A 177 -34.76 -19.50 2.66
N GLN A 178 -34.31 -20.46 1.83
CA GLN A 178 -32.96 -21.02 1.90
C GLN A 178 -31.88 -19.95 1.66
N ASN A 179 -32.06 -19.08 0.65
CA ASN A 179 -31.14 -17.98 0.43
C ASN A 179 -31.14 -16.97 1.59
N SER A 180 -32.29 -16.74 2.22
CA SER A 180 -32.41 -15.84 3.38
C SER A 180 -31.76 -16.43 4.63
N GLU A 181 -31.74 -17.75 4.77
CA GLU A 181 -30.98 -18.43 5.84
C GLU A 181 -29.46 -18.26 5.66
N ILE A 182 -28.97 -18.28 4.41
CA ILE A 182 -27.53 -18.15 4.10
C ILE A 182 -27.08 -16.69 4.13
N TYR A 183 -27.77 -15.81 3.40
CA TYR A 183 -27.32 -14.44 3.13
C TYR A 183 -28.14 -13.37 3.87
N GLY A 184 -29.16 -13.76 4.63
CA GLY A 184 -29.98 -12.83 5.41
C GLY A 184 -30.64 -11.75 4.55
N LYS A 185 -30.50 -10.48 4.97
CA LYS A 185 -31.08 -9.34 4.27
C LYS A 185 -30.52 -9.14 2.85
N CYS A 186 -29.34 -9.68 2.57
CA CYS A 186 -28.69 -9.56 1.26
C CYS A 186 -29.37 -10.42 0.17
N ALA A 187 -30.19 -11.41 0.57
CA ALA A 187 -30.97 -12.25 -0.34
C ALA A 187 -32.30 -11.64 -0.84
N ARG A 188 -32.69 -10.47 -0.31
CA ARG A 188 -33.94 -9.78 -0.69
C ARG A 188 -34.05 -9.65 -2.21
N VAL A 189 -35.24 -9.92 -2.74
CA VAL A 189 -35.48 -10.08 -4.19
C VAL A 189 -35.14 -8.85 -5.04
N ASN A 190 -35.26 -7.65 -4.46
CA ASN A 190 -34.95 -6.39 -5.14
C ASN A 190 -33.49 -5.95 -4.95
N GLY A 191 -32.67 -6.76 -4.29
CA GLY A 191 -31.28 -6.45 -3.99
C GLY A 191 -31.11 -5.31 -2.97
N HIS A 192 -29.89 -4.81 -2.90
CA HIS A 192 -29.44 -3.62 -2.18
C HIS A 192 -28.21 -3.07 -2.91
N GLY A 193 -27.60 -1.99 -2.43
CA GLY A 193 -26.39 -1.47 -3.04
C GLY A 193 -25.44 -0.84 -2.04
N HIS A 194 -24.24 -0.56 -2.54
CA HIS A 194 -23.12 -0.03 -1.76
C HIS A 194 -22.35 0.99 -2.57
N ASN A 195 -21.66 1.86 -1.85
CA ASN A 195 -20.58 2.68 -2.39
C ASN A 195 -19.29 1.94 -2.10
N TYR A 196 -18.83 1.14 -3.06
CA TYR A 196 -17.62 0.36 -2.92
C TYR A 196 -16.40 1.28 -3.03
N HIS A 197 -15.45 1.14 -2.11
CA HIS A 197 -14.11 1.68 -2.31
C HIS A 197 -13.19 0.57 -2.77
N LEU A 198 -12.35 0.87 -3.75
CA LEU A 198 -11.41 -0.06 -4.35
C LEU A 198 -9.99 0.49 -4.16
N GLU A 199 -9.12 -0.32 -3.56
CA GLU A 199 -7.68 -0.04 -3.51
C GLU A 199 -6.95 -1.08 -4.38
N VAL A 200 -6.20 -0.60 -5.37
CA VAL A 200 -5.40 -1.43 -6.28
C VAL A 200 -3.93 -1.15 -6.02
N SER A 201 -3.22 -2.15 -5.50
CA SER A 201 -1.79 -2.10 -5.24
C SER A 201 -1.04 -2.81 -6.36
N VAL A 202 -0.05 -2.13 -6.93
CA VAL A 202 0.90 -2.70 -7.91
C VAL A 202 2.30 -2.66 -7.35
N ALA A 203 3.10 -3.67 -7.66
CA ALA A 203 4.51 -3.74 -7.28
C ALA A 203 5.40 -3.85 -8.51
N GLY A 204 6.62 -3.35 -8.39
CA GLY A 204 7.62 -3.42 -9.44
C GLY A 204 8.89 -2.67 -9.07
N GLU A 205 9.84 -2.66 -9.99
CA GLU A 205 11.08 -1.91 -9.82
C GLU A 205 10.83 -0.43 -10.14
N ILE A 206 11.27 0.44 -9.25
CA ILE A 206 11.31 1.88 -9.48
C ILE A 206 12.30 2.15 -10.60
N ASP A 207 11.85 2.81 -11.67
CA ASP A 207 12.74 3.24 -12.73
C ASP A 207 13.78 4.23 -12.17
N PRO A 208 15.09 4.00 -12.42
CA PRO A 208 16.16 4.78 -11.79
C PRO A 208 16.18 6.24 -12.22
N ARG A 209 15.49 6.62 -13.30
CA ARG A 209 15.45 7.99 -13.79
C ARG A 209 14.13 8.68 -13.48
N THR A 210 13.03 8.07 -13.91
CA THR A 210 11.68 8.63 -13.75
C THR A 210 11.16 8.47 -12.31
N GLY A 211 11.67 7.50 -11.55
CA GLY A 211 11.19 7.22 -10.19
C GLY A 211 9.86 6.47 -10.13
N MET A 212 9.26 6.10 -11.25
CA MET A 212 7.95 5.45 -11.30
C MET A 212 8.09 3.93 -11.33
N ILE A 213 7.15 3.21 -10.72
CA ILE A 213 6.97 1.76 -10.94
C ILE A 213 6.20 1.51 -12.25
N VAL A 214 5.18 2.34 -12.47
CA VAL A 214 4.25 2.28 -13.59
C VAL A 214 3.81 3.70 -13.92
N ASP A 215 3.42 3.95 -15.16
CA ASP A 215 2.72 5.19 -15.50
C ASP A 215 1.37 5.24 -14.75
N LEU A 216 1.22 6.22 -13.85
CA LEU A 216 0.02 6.37 -13.03
C LEU A 216 -1.22 6.66 -13.87
N GLY A 217 -1.07 7.42 -14.97
CA GLY A 217 -2.18 7.73 -15.87
C GLY A 217 -2.68 6.49 -16.59
N ASP A 218 -1.77 5.64 -17.09
CA ASP A 218 -2.14 4.37 -17.72
C ASP A 218 -2.71 3.36 -16.71
N LEU A 219 -2.20 3.32 -15.48
CA LEU A 219 -2.77 2.50 -14.40
C LEU A 219 -4.20 2.93 -14.08
N GLN A 220 -4.42 4.23 -13.87
CA GLN A 220 -5.75 4.78 -13.58
C GLN A 220 -6.71 4.49 -14.73
N LYS A 221 -6.27 4.71 -15.97
CA LYS A 221 -7.05 4.40 -17.17
C LYS A 221 -7.44 2.93 -17.24
N ALA A 222 -6.53 2.01 -16.93
CA ALA A 222 -6.82 0.58 -16.89
C ALA A 222 -7.88 0.24 -15.82
N ILE A 223 -7.77 0.83 -14.63
CA ILE A 223 -8.75 0.65 -13.55
C ILE A 223 -10.11 1.21 -13.96
N ASP A 224 -10.14 2.39 -14.57
CA ASP A 224 -11.38 3.05 -14.96
C ASP A 224 -12.09 2.27 -16.07
N GLU A 225 -11.38 1.91 -17.14
CA GLU A 225 -11.94 1.20 -18.30
C GLU A 225 -12.41 -0.22 -17.95
N LEU A 226 -11.67 -0.95 -17.12
CA LEU A 226 -11.95 -2.36 -16.84
C LEU A 226 -12.84 -2.57 -15.62
N VAL A 227 -12.91 -1.59 -14.71
CA VAL A 227 -13.60 -1.74 -13.43
C VAL A 227 -14.57 -0.62 -13.17
N VAL A 228 -14.14 0.64 -13.10
CA VAL A 228 -15.04 1.73 -12.65
C VAL A 228 -16.21 1.88 -13.62
N GLU A 229 -15.95 2.10 -14.90
CA GLU A 229 -17.00 2.28 -15.92
C GLU A 229 -17.99 1.10 -16.01
N PRO A 230 -17.55 -0.18 -16.07
CA PRO A 230 -18.49 -1.30 -16.14
C PRO A 230 -19.23 -1.62 -14.82
N PHE A 231 -18.73 -1.19 -13.66
CA PHE A 231 -19.34 -1.51 -12.36
C PHE A 231 -20.13 -0.34 -11.77
N ASP A 232 -19.79 0.90 -12.13
CA ASP A 232 -20.44 2.09 -11.58
C ASP A 232 -21.87 2.21 -12.08
N HIS A 233 -22.76 2.53 -11.15
CA HIS A 233 -24.21 2.56 -11.30
C HIS A 233 -24.83 1.27 -11.87
N ALA A 234 -24.14 0.13 -11.76
CA ALA A 234 -24.60 -1.15 -12.27
C ALA A 234 -25.43 -1.94 -11.24
N PHE A 235 -26.30 -2.82 -11.73
CA PHE A 235 -26.81 -3.97 -10.97
C PHE A 235 -25.99 -5.22 -11.32
N LEU A 236 -24.98 -5.52 -10.49
CA LEU A 236 -23.89 -6.47 -10.79
C LEU A 236 -24.38 -7.81 -11.34
N ASN A 237 -25.42 -8.39 -10.74
CA ASN A 237 -25.98 -9.68 -11.16
C ASN A 237 -26.49 -9.74 -12.62
N LYS A 238 -26.81 -8.59 -13.22
CA LYS A 238 -27.37 -8.51 -14.58
C LYS A 238 -26.42 -7.87 -15.57
N ASP A 239 -25.72 -6.83 -15.14
CA ASP A 239 -24.95 -5.99 -16.05
C ASP A 239 -23.53 -6.52 -16.28
N ILE A 240 -23.04 -7.39 -15.38
CA ILE A 240 -21.72 -8.02 -15.51
C ILE A 240 -21.91 -9.52 -15.78
N PRO A 241 -21.55 -10.03 -16.97
CA PRO A 241 -21.77 -11.43 -17.35
C PRO A 241 -21.25 -12.46 -16.35
N TYR A 242 -20.11 -12.19 -15.71
CA TYR A 242 -19.52 -13.06 -14.69
C TYR A 242 -20.47 -13.31 -13.50
N PHE A 243 -21.23 -12.29 -13.05
CA PHE A 243 -22.15 -12.42 -11.92
C PHE A 243 -23.55 -12.93 -12.29
N ALA A 244 -23.76 -13.33 -13.55
CA ALA A 244 -24.93 -14.12 -13.93
C ALA A 244 -24.84 -15.55 -13.36
N GLU A 245 -23.61 -16.06 -13.18
CA GLU A 245 -23.34 -17.42 -12.70
C GLU A 245 -22.69 -17.45 -11.31
N VAL A 246 -22.01 -16.35 -10.92
CA VAL A 246 -21.30 -16.23 -9.64
C VAL A 246 -22.02 -15.25 -8.72
N VAL A 247 -22.19 -15.62 -7.45
CA VAL A 247 -22.79 -14.73 -6.45
C VAL A 247 -21.84 -13.54 -6.19
N PRO A 248 -22.28 -12.27 -6.31
CA PRO A 248 -21.42 -11.09 -6.19
C PRO A 248 -21.13 -10.76 -4.71
N THR A 249 -20.55 -11.68 -3.96
CA THR A 249 -20.02 -11.36 -2.63
C THR A 249 -18.81 -10.43 -2.76
N ALA A 250 -18.45 -9.70 -1.69
CA ALA A 250 -17.28 -8.81 -1.73
C ALA A 250 -15.99 -9.55 -2.14
N GLU A 251 -15.85 -10.81 -1.74
CA GLU A 251 -14.74 -11.69 -2.11
C GLU A 251 -14.73 -12.01 -3.61
N ASN A 252 -15.87 -12.41 -4.18
CA ASN A 252 -15.98 -12.72 -5.61
C ASN A 252 -15.82 -11.47 -6.49
N ILE A 253 -16.29 -10.31 -6.02
CA ILE A 253 -16.07 -9.04 -6.70
C ILE A 253 -14.58 -8.68 -6.71
N ALA A 254 -13.91 -8.73 -5.55
CA ALA A 254 -12.48 -8.43 -5.46
C ALA A 254 -11.64 -9.41 -6.30
N LEU A 255 -11.97 -10.71 -6.31
CA LEU A 255 -11.29 -11.72 -7.10
C LEU A 255 -11.46 -11.47 -8.60
N TYR A 256 -12.67 -11.16 -9.04
CA TYR A 256 -12.94 -10.88 -10.45
C TYR A 256 -12.23 -9.60 -10.91
N ILE A 257 -12.22 -8.55 -10.09
CA ILE A 257 -11.45 -7.33 -10.36
C ILE A 257 -9.95 -7.64 -10.49
N ALA A 258 -9.39 -8.47 -9.61
CA ALA A 258 -8.00 -8.89 -9.71
C ALA A 258 -7.70 -9.60 -11.04
N GLN A 259 -8.58 -10.52 -11.47
CA GLN A 259 -8.46 -11.23 -12.74
C GLN A 259 -8.53 -10.29 -13.95
N LEU A 260 -9.41 -9.28 -13.93
CA LEU A 260 -9.53 -8.29 -15.00
C LEU A 260 -8.26 -7.44 -15.15
N LEU A 261 -7.65 -7.05 -14.02
CA LEU A 261 -6.53 -6.13 -14.01
C LEU A 261 -5.17 -6.81 -14.22
N GLU A 262 -5.04 -8.10 -13.89
CA GLU A 262 -3.75 -8.82 -13.89
C GLU A 262 -2.99 -8.70 -15.21
N GLU A 263 -3.64 -9.02 -16.33
CA GLU A 263 -3.02 -8.95 -17.66
C GLU A 263 -2.63 -7.52 -18.03
N ARG A 264 -3.53 -6.56 -17.79
CA ARG A 264 -3.35 -5.16 -18.18
C ARG A 264 -2.20 -4.53 -17.40
N ILE A 265 -2.12 -4.78 -16.09
CA ILE A 265 -1.02 -4.30 -15.22
C ILE A 265 0.31 -4.93 -15.65
N ARG A 266 0.32 -6.21 -16.01
CA ARG A 266 1.52 -6.87 -16.53
C ARG A 266 2.02 -6.24 -17.83
N GLN A 267 1.12 -5.86 -18.73
CA GLN A 267 1.46 -5.15 -19.97
C GLN A 267 2.01 -3.75 -19.73
N LEU A 268 1.64 -3.11 -18.61
CA LEU A 268 2.20 -1.82 -18.19
C LEU A 268 3.58 -1.96 -17.51
N GLY A 269 4.12 -3.17 -17.39
CA GLY A 269 5.46 -3.43 -16.82
C GLY A 269 5.49 -3.59 -15.30
N ALA A 270 4.31 -3.68 -14.65
CA ALA A 270 4.21 -3.89 -13.20
C ALA A 270 3.56 -5.25 -12.87
N GLN A 271 3.50 -5.59 -11.59
CA GLN A 271 2.80 -6.78 -11.08
C GLN A 271 1.65 -6.34 -10.19
N LEU A 272 0.46 -6.93 -10.37
CA LEU A 272 -0.63 -6.74 -9.42
C LEU A 272 -0.22 -7.35 -8.07
N ASP A 273 -0.22 -6.55 -7.01
CA ASP A 273 0.19 -6.96 -5.66
C ASP A 273 -1.05 -7.34 -4.83
N LYS A 274 -2.03 -6.44 -4.80
CA LYS A 274 -3.22 -6.60 -3.97
C LYS A 274 -4.42 -5.85 -4.54
N VAL A 275 -5.59 -6.46 -4.44
CA VAL A 275 -6.88 -5.78 -4.61
C VAL A 275 -7.61 -5.80 -3.27
N LYS A 276 -7.99 -4.64 -2.77
CA LYS A 276 -8.86 -4.51 -1.60
C LYS A 276 -10.16 -3.84 -1.99
N LEU A 277 -11.27 -4.54 -1.76
CA LEU A 277 -12.61 -4.02 -1.96
C LEU A 277 -13.27 -3.79 -0.60
N ILE A 278 -13.64 -2.55 -0.33
CA ILE A 278 -14.35 -2.14 0.89
C ILE A 278 -15.82 -1.96 0.50
N GLU A 279 -16.66 -2.91 0.92
CA GLU A 279 -18.11 -2.88 0.67
C GLU A 279 -18.80 -1.85 1.57
N SER A 280 -18.34 -1.72 2.82
CA SER A 280 -18.86 -0.76 3.79
C SER A 280 -17.76 -0.35 4.78
N PRO A 281 -17.97 0.67 5.63
CA PRO A 281 -16.97 1.06 6.63
C PRO A 281 -16.49 -0.07 7.56
N ASN A 282 -17.26 -1.16 7.66
CA ASN A 282 -16.97 -2.28 8.55
C ASN A 282 -16.56 -3.57 7.81
N ASN A 283 -16.68 -3.62 6.48
CA ASN A 283 -16.48 -4.84 5.69
C ASN A 283 -15.54 -4.59 4.51
N SER A 284 -14.51 -5.43 4.38
CA SER A 284 -13.66 -5.45 3.19
C SER A 284 -13.15 -6.85 2.87
N ALA A 285 -12.90 -7.13 1.59
CA ALA A 285 -12.20 -8.32 1.12
C ALA A 285 -10.85 -7.92 0.50
N GLU A 286 -9.82 -8.73 0.70
CA GLU A 286 -8.48 -8.51 0.13
C GLU A 286 -8.03 -9.75 -0.64
N ILE A 287 -7.56 -9.54 -1.88
CA ILE A 287 -6.95 -10.56 -2.73
C ILE A 287 -5.48 -10.24 -2.87
N HIS A 288 -4.62 -11.07 -2.30
CA HIS A 288 -3.17 -10.98 -2.47
C HIS A 288 -2.77 -11.75 -3.73
N CYS A 289 -2.22 -11.04 -4.71
CA CYS A 289 -1.92 -11.57 -6.04
C CYS A 289 -0.46 -12.04 -6.15
N ARG A 290 0.40 -11.60 -5.23
CA ARG A 290 1.79 -12.08 -5.11
C ARG A 290 1.90 -13.19 -4.09
N GLY A 291 2.74 -14.19 -4.40
CA GLY A 291 3.02 -15.31 -3.50
C GLY A 291 3.43 -14.84 -2.10
N SER A 292 2.81 -15.42 -1.08
CA SER A 292 2.86 -15.12 0.37
C SER A 292 3.90 -14.11 0.84
N VAL A 293 3.40 -13.03 1.47
CA VAL A 293 4.14 -12.03 2.26
C VAL A 293 5.19 -12.72 3.14
N GLN A 294 6.46 -12.41 2.89
CA GLN A 294 7.56 -12.82 3.76
C GLN A 294 7.40 -12.15 5.13
N THR A 295 7.63 -12.89 6.22
CA THR A 295 7.55 -12.31 7.56
C THR A 295 8.64 -11.25 7.77
N PRO A 296 8.45 -10.23 8.64
CA PRO A 296 9.47 -9.20 8.91
C PRO A 296 10.85 -9.77 9.26
N ARG A 297 10.88 -10.93 9.93
CA ARG A 297 12.10 -11.69 10.21
C ARG A 297 12.86 -12.13 8.95
N GLN A 298 12.15 -12.60 7.92
CA GLN A 298 12.75 -13.03 6.66
C GLN A 298 13.36 -11.86 5.87
N LEU A 299 12.88 -10.62 6.11
CA LEU A 299 13.49 -9.41 5.55
C LEU A 299 14.82 -9.10 6.26
N LEU A 300 14.86 -9.16 7.59
CA LEU A 300 16.07 -8.91 8.38
C LEU A 300 17.19 -9.95 8.15
N GLU A 301 16.85 -11.24 8.02
CA GLU A 301 17.84 -12.30 7.75
C GLU A 301 18.52 -12.13 6.38
N LYS A 302 17.84 -11.53 5.39
CA LYS A 302 18.42 -11.19 4.09
C LYS A 302 19.32 -9.95 4.13
N THR A 303 18.94 -8.91 4.86
CA THR A 303 19.76 -7.69 4.98
C THR A 303 21.09 -7.96 5.68
N LEU A 304 21.14 -8.94 6.60
CA LEU A 304 22.34 -9.33 7.32
C LEU A 304 23.26 -10.29 6.54
N THR A 305 22.77 -10.93 5.48
CA THR A 305 23.57 -11.85 4.63
C THR A 305 24.14 -11.18 3.38
N ALA A 306 23.81 -9.90 3.14
CA ALA A 306 24.28 -9.11 2.00
C ALA A 306 25.45 -8.14 2.33
N VAL A 307 26.15 -8.34 3.45
CA VAL A 307 27.34 -7.57 3.86
C VAL A 307 28.57 -8.45 3.91
#